data_AF-A0A3P1Y404-F1
#
_entry.id   AF-A0A3P1Y404-F1
#
_cell.length_a   1.000
_cell.length_b   1.000
_cell.length_c   1.000
_cell.angle_alpha   90.00
_cell.angle_beta   90.00
_cell.angle_gamma   90.00
#
_symmetry.space_group_name_H-M   'P 1'
#
loop_
_entity.id
_entity.type
_entity.pdbx_description
1 polymer ?
#
loop_
_entity_poly.entity_id
_entity_poly.type
_entity_poly.pdbx_seq_one_letter_code
_entity_poly.pdbx_strand_id
1 'polypeptide(L)'
;METLLRTDPEKYGYQAGLSRLQRFLSKIQYDWSLRDYIGRKVFEGGYVRLQPNIFSSSLTERLFHVCCSLDYVEARRAAKHRRKLLSGEVDDTAYNRRMAEPQFRLVHEANVIHVDFLWSLHCFNPRPFRAIEIYRRVWEEADLDLLEDEPDMLPVARTPMPAPLWMKLPGGRFGTAYDGLTDTLPLMTYFDGQADPRASRSLKTGESSS
;
A
#
# COMPACT_ATOMS: atom_id res chain seq x y z
N MET A 1 -16.75 -8.66 -5.74
CA MET A 1 -15.86 -9.63 -5.09
C MET A 1 -16.59 -10.41 -3.98
N GLU A 2 -17.35 -9.74 -3.11
CA GLU A 2 -18.17 -10.39 -2.07
C GLU A 2 -19.11 -11.48 -2.57
N THR A 3 -19.79 -11.28 -3.70
CA THR A 3 -20.70 -12.27 -4.25
C THR A 3 -19.97 -13.60 -4.51
N LEU A 4 -18.73 -13.56 -5.01
CA LEU A 4 -17.93 -14.77 -5.25
C LEU A 4 -17.49 -15.46 -3.95
N LEU A 5 -17.11 -14.67 -2.94
CA LEU A 5 -16.75 -15.18 -1.60
C LEU A 5 -17.93 -15.89 -0.92
N ARG A 6 -19.16 -15.39 -1.15
CA ARG A 6 -20.38 -15.99 -0.59
C ARG A 6 -20.80 -17.26 -1.31
N THR A 7 -20.57 -17.34 -2.63
CA THR A 7 -21.00 -18.48 -3.43
C THR A 7 -20.07 -19.68 -3.30
N ASP A 8 -18.76 -19.47 -3.21
CA ASP A 8 -17.78 -20.55 -3.08
C ASP A 8 -16.62 -20.15 -2.15
N PRO A 9 -16.83 -20.27 -0.82
CA PRO A 9 -15.84 -19.90 0.19
C PRO A 9 -14.57 -20.74 0.12
N GLU A 10 -14.68 -22.02 -0.25
CA GLU A 10 -13.54 -22.92 -0.36
C GLU A 10 -12.60 -22.49 -1.49
N LYS A 11 -13.19 -22.09 -2.63
CA LYS A 11 -12.41 -21.68 -3.80
C LYS A 11 -11.84 -20.28 -3.70
N TYR A 12 -12.60 -19.32 -3.16
CA TYR A 12 -12.24 -17.90 -3.20
C TYR A 12 -11.87 -17.32 -1.83
N GLY A 13 -11.93 -18.10 -0.75
CA GLY A 13 -11.72 -17.61 0.62
C GLY A 13 -10.41 -16.85 0.84
N TYR A 14 -9.36 -17.17 0.10
CA TYR A 14 -8.08 -16.44 0.13
C TYR A 14 -8.23 -14.95 -0.25
N GLN A 15 -9.25 -14.58 -1.01
CA GLN A 15 -9.50 -13.19 -1.44
C GLN A 15 -10.17 -12.33 -0.37
N ALA A 16 -10.61 -12.90 0.75
CA ALA A 16 -11.38 -12.18 1.77
C ALA A 16 -10.64 -10.94 2.29
N GLY A 17 -9.33 -11.07 2.58
CA GLY A 17 -8.50 -9.95 3.03
C GLY A 17 -8.32 -8.86 1.98
N LEU A 18 -8.10 -9.24 0.72
CA LEU A 18 -7.99 -8.29 -0.39
C LEU A 18 -9.31 -7.54 -0.64
N SER A 19 -10.44 -8.24 -0.56
CA SER A 19 -11.76 -7.62 -0.66
C SER A 19 -11.98 -6.62 0.47
N ARG A 20 -11.54 -6.94 1.69
CA ARG A 20 -11.64 -6.03 2.84
C ARG A 20 -10.77 -4.79 2.66
N LEU A 21 -9.53 -4.94 2.23
CA LEU A 21 -8.64 -3.82 1.89
C LEU A 21 -9.27 -2.90 0.82
N GLN A 22 -9.87 -3.48 -0.23
CA GLN A 22 -10.56 -2.71 -1.26
C GLN A 22 -11.75 -1.92 -0.71
N ARG A 23 -12.57 -2.53 0.15
CA ARG A 23 -13.70 -1.83 0.81
C ARG A 23 -13.21 -0.72 1.73
N PHE A 24 -12.17 -0.97 2.53
CA PHE A 24 -11.55 0.05 3.37
C PHE A 24 -11.14 1.28 2.56
N LEU A 25 -10.36 1.08 1.48
CA LEU A 25 -9.93 2.15 0.58
C LEU A 25 -11.12 2.90 -0.04
N SER A 26 -12.19 2.18 -0.40
CA SER A 26 -13.42 2.77 -0.94
C SER A 26 -14.16 3.63 0.09
N LYS A 27 -14.20 3.19 1.35
CA LYS A 27 -14.87 3.90 2.45
C LYS A 27 -14.16 5.20 2.81
N ILE A 28 -12.83 5.24 2.74
CA ILE A 28 -12.02 6.41 3.11
C ILE A 28 -11.68 7.35 1.95
N GLN A 29 -12.07 7.02 0.71
CA GLN A 29 -11.59 7.75 -0.47
C GLN A 29 -11.90 9.26 -0.45
N TYR A 30 -13.00 9.67 0.19
CA TYR A 30 -13.40 11.08 0.34
C TYR A 30 -13.11 11.65 1.73
N ASP A 31 -12.35 10.91 2.54
CA ASP A 31 -11.87 11.42 3.82
C ASP A 31 -10.60 12.25 3.60
N TRP A 32 -10.76 13.58 3.62
CA TRP A 32 -9.65 14.51 3.48
C TRP A 32 -8.83 14.65 4.75
N SER A 33 -9.34 14.20 5.91
CA SER A 33 -8.60 14.26 7.19
C SER A 33 -7.45 13.26 7.25
N LEU A 34 -7.53 12.20 6.43
CA LEU A 34 -6.50 11.17 6.33
C LEU A 34 -5.40 11.51 5.31
N ARG A 35 -5.30 12.78 4.88
CA ARG A 35 -4.42 13.22 3.81
C ARG A 35 -3.51 14.36 4.26
N ASP A 36 -2.26 14.32 3.80
CA ASP A 36 -1.30 15.37 4.09
C ASP A 36 -1.37 16.49 3.04
N TYR A 37 -1.27 17.72 3.54
CA TYR A 37 -1.22 18.93 2.72
C TYR A 37 0.22 19.18 2.24
N ILE A 38 0.54 18.71 1.04
CA ILE A 38 1.88 18.88 0.46
C ILE A 38 1.80 19.69 -0.82
N GLY A 39 2.75 20.62 -0.97
CA GLY A 39 2.98 21.39 -2.19
C GLY A 39 4.45 21.37 -2.57
N ARG A 40 4.75 21.01 -3.82
CA ARG A 40 6.13 20.90 -4.33
C ARG A 40 6.51 22.02 -5.30
N LYS A 41 5.51 22.68 -5.88
CA LYS A 41 5.72 23.75 -6.85
C LYS A 41 5.69 25.10 -6.14
N VAL A 42 6.78 25.85 -6.29
CA VAL A 42 6.83 27.26 -5.93
C VAL A 42 6.28 28.07 -7.11
N PHE A 43 5.31 28.92 -6.82
CA PHE A 43 4.66 29.83 -7.75
C PHE A 43 5.26 31.23 -7.64
N GLU A 44 4.91 32.09 -8.59
CA GLU A 44 5.32 33.50 -8.61
C GLU A 44 5.01 34.18 -7.26
N GLY A 45 5.93 35.04 -6.81
CA GLY A 45 5.83 35.69 -5.49
C GLY A 45 6.25 34.80 -4.31
N GLY A 46 6.78 33.59 -4.54
CA GLY A 46 7.33 32.72 -3.50
C GLY A 46 6.27 31.94 -2.73
N TYR A 47 5.15 31.62 -3.37
CA TYR A 47 4.06 30.87 -2.75
C TYR A 47 4.09 29.39 -3.11
N VAL A 48 3.70 28.54 -2.17
CA VAL A 48 3.48 27.11 -2.41
C VAL A 48 1.99 26.80 -2.27
N ARG A 49 1.46 26.06 -3.23
CA ARG A 49 0.08 25.56 -3.22
C ARG A 49 0.01 24.24 -2.47
N LEU A 50 -0.69 24.21 -1.34
CA LEU A 50 -0.90 23.04 -0.51
C LEU A 50 -2.29 22.45 -0.76
N GLN A 51 -2.33 21.14 -1.02
CA GLN A 51 -3.58 20.40 -1.22
C GLN A 51 -3.52 19.00 -0.60
N PRO A 52 -4.66 18.45 -0.14
CA PRO A 52 -4.73 17.12 0.46
C PRO A 52 -4.74 16.04 -0.61
N ASN A 53 -3.61 15.86 -1.32
CA ASN A 53 -3.54 14.97 -2.48
C ASN A 53 -3.07 13.55 -2.12
N ILE A 54 -2.22 13.42 -1.10
CA ILE A 54 -1.59 12.14 -0.72
C ILE A 54 -2.15 11.66 0.61
N PHE A 55 -2.14 10.36 0.85
CA PHE A 55 -2.45 9.83 2.18
C PHE A 55 -1.41 10.29 3.20
N SER A 56 -1.89 10.47 4.43
CA SER A 56 -1.04 10.80 5.56
C SER A 56 0.01 9.72 5.81
N SER A 57 1.13 10.12 6.40
CA SER A 57 2.16 9.17 6.84
C SER A 57 1.60 8.05 7.73
N SER A 58 0.74 8.40 8.69
CA SER A 58 0.08 7.43 9.58
C SER A 58 -0.81 6.44 8.84
N LEU A 59 -1.58 6.91 7.85
CA LEU A 59 -2.42 6.01 7.06
C LEU A 59 -1.56 5.12 6.14
N THR A 60 -0.52 5.68 5.54
CA THR A 60 0.41 4.93 4.68
C THR A 60 1.15 3.85 5.48
N GLU A 61 1.54 4.16 6.72
CA GLU A 61 2.12 3.19 7.66
C GLU A 61 1.15 2.04 7.96
N ARG A 62 -0.10 2.38 8.30
CA ARG A 62 -1.15 1.38 8.54
C ARG A 62 -1.41 0.51 7.32
N LEU A 63 -1.52 1.11 6.13
CA LEU A 63 -1.73 0.36 4.88
C LEU A 63 -0.56 -0.60 4.59
N PHE A 64 0.68 -0.18 4.85
CA PHE A 64 1.83 -1.06 4.73
C PHE A 64 1.77 -2.24 5.71
N HIS A 65 1.39 -1.98 6.97
CA HIS A 65 1.17 -3.01 7.99
C HIS A 65 0.08 -4.01 7.56
N VAL A 66 -1.04 -3.51 7.06
CA VAL A 66 -2.13 -4.35 6.53
C VAL A 66 -1.64 -5.22 5.37
N CYS A 67 -0.92 -4.65 4.40
CA CYS A 67 -0.38 -5.43 3.28
C CYS A 67 0.55 -6.56 3.75
N CYS A 68 1.44 -6.29 4.71
CA CYS A 68 2.30 -7.31 5.31
C CYS A 68 1.47 -8.39 6.03
N SER A 69 0.44 -7.98 6.77
CA SER A 69 -0.44 -8.87 7.53
C SER A 69 -1.23 -9.81 6.62
N LEU A 70 -1.73 -9.30 5.49
CA LEU A 70 -2.41 -10.11 4.49
C LEU A 70 -1.49 -11.16 3.86
N ASP A 71 -0.25 -10.78 3.55
CA ASP A 71 0.75 -11.72 3.03
C ASP A 71 1.08 -12.83 4.03
N TYR A 72 1.21 -12.47 5.32
CA TYR A 72 1.44 -13.44 6.39
C TYR A 72 0.29 -14.45 6.49
N VAL A 73 -0.96 -13.97 6.53
CA VAL A 73 -2.15 -14.83 6.62
C VAL A 73 -2.24 -15.76 5.40
N GLU A 74 -1.96 -15.24 4.20
CA GLU A 74 -1.98 -16.04 2.98
C GLU A 74 -0.87 -17.11 2.96
N ALA A 75 0.34 -16.76 3.40
CA ALA A 75 1.43 -17.72 3.55
C ALA A 75 1.09 -18.83 4.55
N ARG A 76 0.46 -18.48 5.68
CA ARG A 76 -0.02 -19.44 6.68
C ARG A 76 -1.13 -20.34 6.14
N ARG A 77 -2.08 -19.78 5.37
CA ARG A 77 -3.13 -20.55 4.70
C ARG A 77 -2.52 -21.57 3.73
N ALA A 78 -1.61 -21.13 2.86
CA ALA A 78 -0.92 -21.97 1.90
C ALA A 78 -0.13 -23.10 2.59
N ALA A 79 0.64 -22.79 3.63
CA ALA A 79 1.40 -23.77 4.39
C ALA A 79 0.49 -24.81 5.08
N LYS A 80 -0.65 -24.38 5.63
CA LYS A 80 -1.66 -25.28 6.20
C LYS A 80 -2.24 -26.21 5.14
N HIS A 81 -2.56 -25.69 3.95
CA HIS A 81 -3.07 -26.49 2.84
C HIS A 81 -2.03 -27.49 2.31
N ARG A 82 -0.77 -27.05 2.17
CA ARG A 82 0.35 -27.93 1.81
C ARG A 82 0.51 -29.09 2.77
N ARG A 83 0.39 -28.85 4.08
CA ARG A 83 0.46 -29.91 5.08
C ARG A 83 -0.65 -30.94 4.91
N LYS A 84 -1.88 -30.50 4.65
CA LYS A 84 -3.01 -31.40 4.37
C LYS A 84 -2.80 -32.24 3.12
N LEU A 85 -2.24 -31.62 2.07
CA LEU A 85 -1.92 -32.32 0.82
C LEU A 85 -0.87 -33.40 1.05
N LEU A 86 0.18 -33.11 1.82
CA LEU A 86 1.23 -34.08 2.16
C LEU A 86 0.74 -35.18 3.11
N SER A 87 -0.22 -34.90 4.00
CA SER A 87 -0.81 -35.91 4.89
C SER A 87 -1.87 -36.78 4.22
N GLY A 88 -2.31 -36.44 3.00
CA GLY A 88 -3.39 -37.14 2.30
C GLY A 88 -4.80 -36.78 2.81
N GLU A 89 -4.94 -35.75 3.65
CA GLU A 89 -6.25 -35.23 4.08
C GLU A 89 -7.03 -34.58 2.93
N VAL A 90 -6.34 -34.13 1.88
CA VAL A 90 -6.94 -33.62 0.65
C VAL A 90 -6.35 -34.34 -0.55
N ASP A 91 -7.19 -34.61 -1.55
CA ASP A 91 -6.77 -35.31 -2.76
C ASP A 91 -5.69 -34.54 -3.52
N ASP A 92 -4.76 -35.28 -4.13
CA ASP A 92 -3.70 -34.69 -4.94
C ASP A 92 -4.20 -34.27 -6.33
N THR A 93 -4.92 -33.15 -6.35
CA THR A 93 -5.46 -32.53 -7.56
C THR A 93 -4.64 -31.30 -7.96
N ALA A 94 -4.68 -30.91 -9.24
CA ALA A 94 -4.04 -29.69 -9.72
C ALA A 94 -4.49 -28.43 -8.94
N TYR A 95 -5.77 -28.40 -8.53
CA TYR A 95 -6.32 -27.33 -7.69
C TYR A 95 -5.66 -27.31 -6.30
N ASN A 96 -5.56 -28.45 -5.63
CA ASN A 96 -4.97 -28.53 -4.30
C ASN A 96 -3.45 -28.26 -4.30
N ARG A 97 -2.73 -28.69 -5.35
CA ARG A 97 -1.32 -28.32 -5.55
C ARG A 97 -1.16 -26.80 -5.66
N ARG A 98 -2.01 -26.13 -6.46
CA ARG A 98 -2.01 -24.67 -6.56
C ARG A 98 -2.31 -24.02 -5.20
N MET A 99 -3.32 -24.50 -4.47
CA MET A 99 -3.71 -23.93 -3.17
C MET A 99 -2.68 -24.18 -2.04
N ALA A 100 -1.73 -25.10 -2.24
CA ALA A 100 -0.59 -25.31 -1.35
C ALA A 100 0.46 -24.18 -1.45
N GLU A 101 0.33 -23.27 -2.42
CA GLU A 101 1.16 -22.08 -2.58
C GLU A 101 0.38 -20.80 -2.24
N PRO A 102 1.07 -19.73 -1.80
CA PRO A 102 0.46 -18.41 -1.65
C PRO A 102 -0.13 -17.94 -2.98
N GLN A 103 -1.40 -17.54 -2.98
CA GLN A 103 -2.11 -17.05 -4.17
C GLN A 103 -1.76 -15.60 -4.51
N PHE A 104 -1.25 -14.85 -3.53
CA PHE A 104 -0.77 -13.49 -3.71
C PHE A 104 0.37 -13.20 -2.74
N ARG A 105 1.14 -12.17 -3.08
CA ARG A 105 2.12 -11.52 -2.22
C ARG A 105 2.21 -10.05 -2.62
N LEU A 106 1.85 -9.14 -1.71
CA LEU A 106 1.80 -7.70 -1.92
C LEU A 106 3.15 -7.03 -1.63
N VAL A 107 3.84 -7.49 -0.59
CA VAL A 107 5.09 -6.94 -0.09
C VAL A 107 6.18 -8.00 -0.14
N HIS A 108 7.10 -7.81 -1.07
CA HIS A 108 8.37 -8.53 -1.11
C HIS A 108 9.39 -7.87 -0.19
N GLU A 109 10.39 -8.63 0.25
CA GLU A 109 11.47 -8.16 1.13
C GLU A 109 12.20 -6.96 0.52
N ALA A 110 12.40 -6.96 -0.80
CA ALA A 110 12.95 -5.81 -1.52
C ALA A 110 12.07 -4.56 -1.33
N ASN A 111 10.74 -4.69 -1.42
CA ASN A 111 9.81 -3.57 -1.24
C ASN A 111 9.93 -2.97 0.16
N VAL A 112 10.17 -3.78 1.19
CA VAL A 112 10.36 -3.31 2.57
C VAL A 112 11.53 -2.32 2.64
N ILE A 113 12.68 -2.67 2.07
CA ILE A 113 13.87 -1.80 2.05
C ILE A 113 13.60 -0.51 1.27
N HIS A 114 12.89 -0.60 0.13
CA HIS A 114 12.57 0.58 -0.68
C HIS A 114 11.61 1.52 0.05
N VAL A 115 10.56 0.97 0.67
CA VAL A 115 9.60 1.75 1.46
C VAL A 115 10.30 2.42 2.63
N ASP A 116 11.15 1.69 3.35
CA ASP A 116 11.89 2.22 4.49
C ASP A 116 12.83 3.37 4.11
N PHE A 117 13.55 3.20 3.00
CA PHE A 117 14.40 4.23 2.43
C PHE A 117 13.60 5.47 2.04
N LEU A 118 12.46 5.31 1.34
CA LEU A 118 11.61 6.43 0.93
C LEU A 118 11.00 7.15 2.13
N TRP A 119 10.56 6.42 3.16
CA TRP A 119 10.03 7.03 4.38
C TRP A 119 11.10 7.85 5.12
N SER A 120 12.33 7.35 5.14
CA SER A 120 13.48 8.05 5.73
C SER A 120 13.84 9.30 4.93
N LEU A 121 13.92 9.20 3.60
CA LEU A 121 14.27 10.31 2.71
C LEU A 121 13.26 11.47 2.80
N HIS A 122 11.97 11.14 2.90
CA HIS A 122 10.91 12.14 2.93
C HIS A 122 10.48 12.55 4.34
N CYS A 123 11.18 12.06 5.37
CA CYS A 123 10.81 12.29 6.77
C CYS A 123 9.33 11.96 7.05
N PHE A 124 8.76 10.98 6.34
CA PHE A 124 7.37 10.57 6.55
C PHE A 124 7.20 9.92 7.92
N ASN A 125 8.26 9.29 8.44
CA ASN A 125 8.25 8.73 9.77
C ASN A 125 9.29 9.42 10.66
N PRO A 126 8.94 9.77 11.92
CA PRO A 126 9.92 10.28 12.87
C PRO A 126 10.93 9.21 13.32
N ARG A 127 10.63 7.91 13.12
CA ARG A 127 11.52 6.81 13.51
C ARG A 127 12.21 6.20 12.28
N PRO A 128 13.54 5.98 12.34
CA PRO A 128 14.23 5.23 11.30
C PRO A 128 13.79 3.76 11.30
N PHE A 129 13.94 3.07 10.16
CA PHE A 129 13.70 1.63 10.02
C PHE A 129 12.27 1.17 10.32
N ARG A 130 11.30 2.08 10.24
CA ARG A 130 9.92 1.79 10.63
C ARG A 130 9.26 0.72 9.77
N ALA A 131 9.50 0.69 8.45
CA ALA A 131 8.90 -0.32 7.58
C ALA A 131 9.51 -1.70 7.85
N ILE A 132 10.82 -1.75 8.09
CA ILE A 132 11.52 -2.99 8.48
C ILE A 132 10.98 -3.50 9.82
N GLU A 133 10.79 -2.61 10.81
CA GLU A 133 10.24 -2.96 12.11
C GLU A 133 8.84 -3.56 11.99
N ILE A 134 7.93 -2.91 11.24
CA ILE A 134 6.57 -3.41 11.00
C ILE A 134 6.62 -4.79 10.33
N TYR A 135 7.41 -4.93 9.27
CA TYR A 135 7.55 -6.21 8.57
C TYR A 135 8.04 -7.31 9.52
N ARG A 136 9.06 -7.02 10.33
CA ARG A 136 9.59 -7.96 11.31
C ARG A 136 8.53 -8.40 12.32
N ARG A 137 7.81 -7.45 12.93
CA ARG A 137 6.75 -7.75 13.92
C ARG A 137 5.65 -8.63 13.33
N VAL A 138 5.23 -8.36 12.10
CA VAL A 138 4.23 -9.20 11.42
C VAL A 138 4.73 -10.62 11.25
N TRP A 139 5.95 -10.82 10.76
CA TRP A 139 6.45 -12.15 10.38
C TRP A 139 7.02 -12.95 11.56
N GLU A 140 7.61 -12.29 12.56
CA GLU A 140 8.19 -12.94 13.75
C GLU A 140 7.20 -13.05 14.92
N GLU A 141 6.36 -12.03 15.11
CA GLU A 141 5.51 -11.90 16.30
C GLU A 141 4.01 -12.07 16.00
N ALA A 142 3.63 -12.16 14.71
CA ALA A 142 2.23 -12.16 14.28
C ALA A 142 1.43 -10.95 14.80
N ASP A 143 2.07 -9.78 14.85
CA ASP A 143 1.43 -8.49 15.08
C ASP A 143 0.67 -8.09 13.80
N LEU A 144 -0.63 -8.36 13.73
CA LEU A 144 -1.44 -8.23 12.51
C LEU A 144 -2.43 -7.07 12.59
N ASP A 145 -2.54 -6.30 11.50
CA ASP A 145 -3.70 -5.46 11.22
C ASP A 145 -4.45 -6.05 10.02
N LEU A 146 -5.62 -6.64 10.28
CA LEU A 146 -6.48 -7.23 9.26
C LEU A 146 -7.71 -6.36 8.97
N LEU A 147 -7.67 -5.07 9.32
CA LEU A 147 -8.77 -4.12 9.16
C LEU A 147 -10.06 -4.62 9.83
N GLU A 148 -9.96 -5.13 11.05
CA GLU A 148 -11.12 -5.67 11.79
C GLU A 148 -12.16 -4.60 12.12
N ASP A 149 -11.76 -3.33 12.12
CA ASP A 149 -12.60 -2.14 12.25
C ASP A 149 -13.41 -1.83 10.98
N GLU A 150 -12.96 -2.27 9.80
CA GLU A 150 -13.60 -1.93 8.52
C GLU A 150 -15.11 -2.26 8.43
N PRO A 151 -15.61 -3.40 8.93
CA PRO A 151 -17.05 -3.73 8.87
C PRO A 151 -17.94 -2.65 9.51
N ASP A 152 -17.48 -2.08 10.62
CA ASP A 152 -18.23 -1.07 11.39
C ASP A 152 -18.03 0.35 10.84
N MET A 153 -17.05 0.55 9.95
CA MET A 153 -16.83 1.85 9.30
C MET A 153 -17.95 2.19 8.31
N LEU A 154 -18.49 3.39 8.47
CA LEU A 154 -19.39 3.99 7.49
C LEU A 154 -18.58 4.60 6.33
N PRO A 155 -19.02 4.45 5.07
CA PRO A 155 -18.39 5.13 3.94
C PRO A 155 -18.48 6.65 4.10
N VAL A 156 -17.36 7.35 3.92
CA VAL A 156 -17.33 8.81 3.93
C VAL A 156 -18.02 9.35 2.69
N ALA A 157 -18.99 10.25 2.89
CA ALA A 157 -19.77 10.83 1.81
C ALA A 157 -18.87 11.60 0.82
N ARG A 158 -19.23 11.54 -0.46
CA ARG A 158 -18.52 12.26 -1.51
C ARG A 158 -18.65 13.76 -1.29
N THR A 159 -17.52 14.40 -1.04
CA THR A 159 -17.39 15.85 -0.91
C THR A 159 -16.41 16.38 -1.95
N PRO A 160 -16.54 17.65 -2.38
CA PRO A 160 -15.51 18.26 -3.22
C PRO A 160 -14.19 18.33 -2.45
N MET A 161 -13.09 18.22 -3.17
CA MET A 161 -11.76 18.39 -2.57
C MET A 161 -11.64 19.79 -1.93
N PRO A 162 -11.10 19.90 -0.71
CA PRO A 162 -10.88 21.18 -0.06
C PRO A 162 -10.11 22.17 -0.94
N ALA A 163 -10.46 23.46 -0.82
CA ALA A 163 -9.78 24.52 -1.53
C ALA A 163 -8.27 24.53 -1.19
N PRO A 164 -7.39 24.83 -2.16
CA PRO A 164 -5.96 24.91 -1.91
C PRO A 164 -5.64 25.99 -0.88
N LEU A 165 -4.71 25.68 0.01
CA LEU A 165 -4.09 26.67 0.89
C LEU A 165 -2.81 27.19 0.22
N TRP A 166 -2.52 28.47 0.42
CA TRP A 166 -1.33 29.11 -0.13
C TRP A 166 -0.42 29.52 1.02
N MET A 167 0.79 28.95 1.04
CA MET A 167 1.81 29.26 2.03
C MET A 167 2.88 30.12 1.38
N LYS A 168 3.14 31.30 1.95
CA LYS A 168 4.27 32.13 1.53
C LYS A 168 5.54 31.57 2.14
N LEU A 169 6.52 31.26 1.30
CA LEU A 169 7.85 30.90 1.80
C LEU A 169 8.54 32.15 2.38
N PRO A 170 9.35 32.00 3.43
CA PRO A 170 10.16 33.10 3.94
C PRO A 170 11.03 33.68 2.81
N GLY A 171 11.36 34.96 2.87
CA GLY A 171 12.25 35.58 1.87
C GLY A 171 13.64 34.95 1.92
N GLY A 172 14.10 34.40 0.79
CA GLY A 172 15.38 33.71 0.65
C GLY A 172 15.53 33.11 -0.75
N ARG A 173 16.76 32.74 -1.15
CA ARG A 173 17.01 32.09 -2.46
C ARG A 173 16.44 30.68 -2.49
N PHE A 174 15.13 30.55 -2.67
CA PHE A 174 14.50 29.30 -3.05
C PHE A 174 14.58 29.19 -4.58
N GLY A 175 15.71 28.67 -5.07
CA GLY A 175 15.97 28.68 -6.51
C GLY A 175 17.28 28.06 -6.99
N THR A 176 18.10 27.45 -6.13
CA THR A 176 19.25 26.65 -6.59
C THR A 176 19.25 25.33 -5.86
N ALA A 177 19.06 24.25 -6.61
CA ALA A 177 18.88 22.86 -6.18
C ALA A 177 20.13 22.21 -5.56
N TYR A 178 20.95 22.94 -4.80
CA TYR A 178 22.23 22.44 -4.32
C TYR A 178 22.59 23.05 -2.96
N ASP A 179 22.11 22.41 -1.89
CA ASP A 179 22.68 22.59 -0.55
C ASP A 179 23.80 21.56 -0.26
N GLY A 180 24.08 20.66 -1.21
CA GLY A 180 25.10 19.61 -1.08
C GLY A 180 24.71 18.44 -0.18
N LEU A 181 23.50 18.47 0.40
CA LEU A 181 23.01 17.45 1.34
C LEU A 181 21.84 16.63 0.79
N THR A 182 21.23 17.09 -0.31
CA THR A 182 20.08 16.42 -0.91
C THR A 182 20.39 15.97 -2.34
N ASP A 183 20.46 14.66 -2.59
CA ASP A 183 20.57 14.12 -3.94
C ASP A 183 19.22 14.26 -4.66
N THR A 184 19.23 14.90 -5.83
CA THR A 184 18.05 15.17 -6.64
C THR A 184 17.60 13.99 -7.50
N LEU A 185 18.47 13.02 -7.77
CA LEU A 185 18.14 11.85 -8.60
C LEU A 185 17.01 11.00 -7.97
N PRO A 186 17.03 10.69 -6.67
CA PRO A 186 15.93 10.02 -5.97
C PRO A 186 14.64 10.86 -5.92
N LEU A 187 14.76 12.19 -5.77
CA LEU A 187 13.62 13.12 -5.73
C LEU A 187 12.90 13.25 -7.08
N MET A 188 13.64 13.18 -8.19
CA MET A 188 13.08 13.29 -9.55
C MET A 188 12.44 11.99 -10.05
N THR A 189 12.92 10.83 -9.58
CA THR A 189 12.42 9.50 -9.99
C THR A 189 11.23 9.02 -9.15
N TYR A 190 10.88 9.76 -8.11
CA TYR A 190 9.96 9.41 -7.02
C TYR A 190 8.53 8.95 -7.40
N PHE A 191 8.01 9.25 -8.59
CA PHE A 191 6.67 8.80 -9.01
C PHE A 191 6.55 8.27 -10.43
N ASP A 192 7.65 8.13 -11.17
CA ASP A 192 7.61 7.49 -12.49
C ASP A 192 7.70 5.96 -12.36
N GLY A 193 6.83 5.38 -11.54
CA GLY A 193 6.73 3.92 -11.36
C GLY A 193 6.17 3.21 -12.59
N GLN A 194 5.74 3.96 -13.61
CA GLN A 194 5.32 3.43 -14.91
C GLN A 194 6.47 2.75 -15.64
N ALA A 195 7.71 3.19 -15.39
CA ALA A 195 8.90 2.65 -16.03
C ALA A 195 9.73 1.72 -15.14
N ASP A 196 9.41 1.61 -13.83
CA ASP A 196 10.10 0.67 -12.94
C ASP A 196 9.43 -0.72 -13.00
N PRO A 197 10.08 -1.74 -13.62
CA PRO A 197 9.54 -3.10 -13.73
C PRO A 197 9.39 -3.80 -12.37
N ARG A 198 9.95 -3.25 -11.29
CA ARG A 198 9.79 -3.74 -9.91
C ARG A 198 8.56 -3.13 -9.22
N ALA A 199 8.13 -1.93 -9.64
CA ALA A 199 7.03 -1.20 -9.03
C ALA A 199 5.70 -1.36 -9.79
N SER A 200 5.74 -1.59 -11.11
CA SER A 200 4.54 -1.87 -11.90
C SER A 200 4.78 -3.00 -12.91
N ARG A 201 3.81 -3.92 -12.99
CA ARG A 201 3.75 -4.94 -14.04
C ARG A 201 2.43 -4.75 -14.79
N SER A 202 2.51 -4.31 -16.04
CA SER A 202 1.35 -4.21 -16.91
C SER A 202 0.80 -5.62 -17.19
N LEU A 203 -0.43 -5.89 -16.72
CA LEU A 203 -1.18 -7.07 -17.08
C LEU A 203 -1.73 -6.86 -18.50
N LYS A 204 -1.15 -7.54 -19.49
CA LYS A 204 -1.71 -7.57 -20.85
C LYS A 204 -3.01 -8.38 -20.81
N THR A 205 -4.15 -7.71 -20.66
CA THR A 205 -5.44 -8.29 -21.05
C THR A 205 -5.42 -8.47 -22.56
N GLY A 206 -5.63 -9.71 -23.02
CA GLY A 206 -5.62 -10.05 -24.44
C GLY A 206 -6.53 -9.13 -25.23
N GLU A 207 -6.03 -8.67 -26.38
CA GLU A 207 -6.76 -7.82 -27.30
C GLU A 207 -8.10 -8.49 -27.67
N SER A 208 -9.20 -7.76 -27.47
CA SER A 208 -10.48 -8.12 -28.04
C SER A 208 -10.37 -7.99 -29.55
N SER A 209 -10.18 -9.13 -30.22
CA SER A 209 -10.30 -9.27 -31.67
C SER A 209 -11.65 -8.70 -32.12
N SER A 210 -11.60 -7.62 -32.87
CA SER A 210 -12.70 -7.10 -33.71
C SER A 210 -12.64 -7.75 -35.08
#